data_AF-A0A924KMJ3-F1
#
_entry.id   AF-A0A924KMJ3-F1
#
_cell.length_a   1.000
_cell.length_b   1.000
_cell.length_c   1.000
_cell.angle_alpha   90.00
_cell.angle_beta   90.00
_cell.angle_gamma   90.00
#
_symmetry.space_group_name_H-M   'P 1'
#
loop_
_entity.id
_entity.type
_entity.pdbx_description
1 polymer ?
#
loop_
_entity_poly.entity_id
_entity_poly.type
_entity_poly.pdbx_seq_one_letter_code
_entity_poly.pdbx_strand_id
1 'polypeptide(L)'
;MANRLTQIATRTGDNGTTGLGDNTRVSKNSLRVHAMGEVDELNSHIGVLLCEDMPDTLRALLVETQHQLFNLGGELSIPGYQLL
;
A
#
# COMPACT_ATOMS: atom_id res chain seq x y z
N MET A 1 1.72 -26.77 13.95
CA MET A 1 0.85 -26.82 12.75
C MET A 1 0.56 -25.39 12.36
N ALA A 2 1.01 -24.94 11.19
CA ALA A 2 0.83 -23.57 10.74
C ALA A 2 -0.67 -23.29 10.55
N ASN A 3 -1.18 -22.21 11.15
CA ASN A 3 -2.55 -21.76 10.92
C ASN A 3 -2.68 -21.35 9.45
N ARG A 4 -3.16 -22.28 8.63
CA ARG A 4 -3.59 -22.00 7.27
C ARG A 4 -4.74 -20.99 7.37
N LEU A 5 -4.55 -19.78 6.83
CA LEU A 5 -5.59 -18.74 6.74
C LEU A 5 -6.79 -19.31 5.98
N THR A 6 -7.76 -19.84 6.72
CA THR A 6 -8.98 -20.49 6.16
C THR A 6 -10.02 -19.47 5.72
N GLN A 7 -9.99 -18.25 6.28
CA GLN A 7 -10.76 -17.09 5.82
C GLN A 7 -9.97 -15.80 6.09
N ILE A 8 -9.84 -14.94 5.07
CA ILE A 8 -9.28 -13.58 5.18
C ILE A 8 -10.46 -12.59 5.29
N ALA A 9 -11.32 -12.79 6.29
CA ALA A 9 -12.43 -11.87 6.53
C ALA A 9 -12.40 -11.42 7.99
N THR A 10 -11.73 -10.29 8.24
CA THR A 10 -11.69 -9.69 9.58
C THR A 10 -12.95 -8.89 9.90
N ARG A 11 -13.64 -8.36 8.86
CA ARG A 11 -14.85 -7.51 8.96
C ARG A 11 -14.68 -6.25 9.83
N THR A 12 -13.47 -5.98 10.32
CA THR A 12 -13.16 -4.85 11.18
C THR A 12 -13.36 -3.50 10.48
N GLY A 13 -13.47 -3.49 9.15
CA GLY A 13 -13.71 -2.29 8.36
C GLY A 13 -15.15 -2.11 7.86
N ASP A 14 -16.08 -2.99 8.25
CA ASP A 14 -17.44 -2.99 7.71
C ASP A 14 -18.26 -1.77 8.17
N ASN A 15 -17.88 -1.17 9.31
CA ASN A 15 -18.47 0.06 9.80
C ASN A 15 -17.93 1.33 9.11
N GLY A 16 -17.17 1.20 8.02
CA GLY A 16 -16.60 2.34 7.28
C GLY A 16 -15.33 2.94 7.87
N THR A 17 -14.73 2.32 8.90
CA THR A 17 -13.45 2.76 9.48
C THR A 17 -12.32 1.79 9.12
N THR A 18 -11.07 2.24 9.23
CA THR A 18 -9.87 1.41 9.04
C THR A 18 -8.82 1.74 10.09
N GLY A 19 -7.89 0.82 10.32
CA GLY A 19 -6.74 1.03 11.21
C GLY A 19 -5.54 1.63 10.48
N LEU A 20 -4.80 2.47 11.17
CA LEU A 20 -3.47 2.95 10.79
C LEU A 20 -2.38 2.08 11.43
N GLY A 21 -1.13 2.24 10.99
CA GLY A 21 0.02 1.48 11.50
C GLY A 21 0.39 1.81 12.95
N ASP A 22 -0.10 2.93 13.50
CA ASP A 22 -0.02 3.29 14.93
C ASP A 22 -1.22 2.76 15.76
N ASN A 23 -2.06 1.90 15.17
CA ASN A 23 -3.31 1.35 15.72
C ASN A 23 -4.45 2.36 15.92
N THR A 24 -4.30 3.62 15.52
CA THR A 24 -5.43 4.55 15.52
C THR A 24 -6.45 4.16 14.44
N ARG A 25 -7.73 4.52 14.65
CA ARG A 25 -8.79 4.22 13.69
C ARG A 25 -9.32 5.50 13.07
N VAL A 26 -9.42 5.51 11.75
CA VAL A 26 -9.91 6.65 10.96
C VAL A 26 -11.04 6.22 10.03
N SER A 27 -11.83 7.18 9.55
CA SER A 27 -12.78 6.94 8.47
C SER A 27 -12.03 6.49 7.21
N LYS A 28 -12.61 5.56 6.46
CA LYS A 28 -12.11 5.17 5.12
C LYS A 28 -12.12 6.35 4.13
N ASN A 29 -12.92 7.37 4.39
CA ASN A 29 -12.98 8.60 3.58
C ASN A 29 -12.02 9.69 4.08
N SER A 30 -11.12 9.39 5.02
CA SER A 30 -10.13 10.38 5.48
C SER A 30 -9.09 10.64 4.39
N LEU A 31 -8.59 11.88 4.30
CA LEU A 31 -7.58 12.27 3.31
C LEU A 31 -6.34 11.37 3.34
N ARG A 32 -5.96 10.88 4.53
CA ARG A 32 -4.83 9.96 4.70
C ARG A 32 -5.08 8.62 4.02
N VAL A 33 -6.26 8.04 4.21
CA VAL A 33 -6.63 6.76 3.56
C VAL A 33 -6.72 6.93 2.05
N HIS A 34 -7.28 8.05 1.58
CA HIS A 34 -7.26 8.38 0.15
C HIS A 34 -5.83 8.46 -0.39
N ALA A 35 -4.94 9.21 0.26
CA ALA A 35 -3.55 9.31 -0.19
C ALA A 35 -2.84 7.94 -0.25
N MET A 36 -3.05 7.08 0.75
CA MET A 36 -2.54 5.70 0.71
C MET A 36 -3.11 4.90 -0.47
N GLY A 37 -4.41 5.06 -0.76
CA GLY A 37 -5.07 4.42 -1.89
C GLY A 37 -4.51 4.88 -3.24
N GLU A 38 -4.30 6.19 -3.43
CA GLU A 38 -3.71 6.74 -4.66
C GLU A 38 -2.28 6.23 -4.88
N VAL A 39 -1.48 6.12 -3.81
CA VAL A 39 -0.13 5.54 -3.89
C VAL A 39 -0.18 4.06 -4.27
N ASP A 40 -1.09 3.29 -3.69
CA ASP A 40 -1.29 1.87 -4.01
C ASP A 40 -1.78 1.66 -5.46
N GLU A 41 -2.68 2.53 -5.93
CA GLU A 41 -3.19 2.52 -7.30
C GLU A 41 -2.08 2.88 -8.31
N LEU A 42 -1.27 3.90 -8.04
CA LEU A 42 -0.09 4.23 -8.84
C LEU A 42 0.87 3.05 -8.90
N ASN A 43 1.18 2.44 -7.75
CA ASN A 43 2.09 1.31 -7.68
C ASN A 43 1.57 0.11 -8.48
N SER A 44 0.26 -0.12 -8.46
CA SER A 44 -0.40 -1.16 -9.26
C SER A 44 -0.31 -0.88 -10.76
N HIS A 45 -0.50 0.37 -11.20
CA HIS A 45 -0.31 0.76 -12.60
C HIS A 45 1.12 0.55 -13.08
N ILE A 46 2.13 0.83 -12.24
CA ILE A 46 3.53 0.49 -12.54
C ILE A 46 3.71 -1.02 -12.69
N GLY A 47 3.03 -1.82 -11.85
CA GLY A 47 3.01 -3.28 -11.97
C GLY A 47 2.46 -3.77 -13.30
N VAL A 48 1.39 -3.14 -13.81
CA VAL A 48 0.87 -3.43 -15.16
C VAL A 48 1.88 -3.05 -16.23
N LEU A 49 2.50 -1.86 -16.15
CA LEU A 49 3.52 -1.42 -17.10
C LEU A 49 4.73 -2.38 -17.14
N LEU A 50 5.12 -2.93 -16.00
CA LEU A 50 6.22 -3.90 -15.90
C LEU A 50 5.94 -5.22 -16.64
N CYS A 51 4.71 -5.51 -17.03
CA CYS A 51 4.39 -6.68 -17.86
C CYS A 51 4.76 -6.50 -19.34
N GLU A 52 5.07 -5.28 -19.78
CA GLU A 52 5.41 -4.97 -21.16
C GLU A 52 6.92 -5.14 -21.45
N ASP A 53 7.26 -5.20 -22.74
CA ASP A 53 8.64 -5.18 -23.21
C ASP A 53 9.29 -3.80 -22.98
N MET A 54 10.47 -3.79 -22.37
CA MET A 54 11.22 -2.57 -22.08
C MET A 54 12.71 -2.86 -21.82
N PRO A 55 13.59 -1.85 -21.89
CA PRO A 55 15.00 -2.00 -21.51
C PRO A 55 15.17 -2.40 -20.04
N ASP A 56 16.17 -3.25 -19.75
CA ASP A 56 16.44 -3.76 -18.40
C ASP A 56 16.71 -2.64 -17.38
N THR A 57 17.35 -1.55 -17.81
CA THR A 57 17.63 -0.40 -16.94
C THR A 57 16.36 0.31 -16.51
N LEU A 58 15.38 0.44 -17.41
CA LEU A 58 14.07 1.02 -17.09
C LEU A 58 13.27 0.09 -16.19
N ARG A 59 13.29 -1.22 -16.46
CA ARG A 59 12.66 -2.24 -15.60
C ARG A 59 13.20 -2.16 -14.17
N ALA A 60 14.52 -2.12 -14.00
CA ALA A 60 15.15 -2.03 -12.70
C ALA A 60 14.75 -0.74 -11.95
N LEU A 61 14.70 0.40 -12.64
CA LEU A 61 14.24 1.67 -12.07
C LEU A 61 12.79 1.61 -11.60
N LEU A 62 11.89 1.02 -12.40
CA LEU A 62 10.48 0.91 -12.06
C LEU A 62 10.26 -0.02 -10.87
N VAL A 63 10.99 -1.14 -10.79
CA VAL A 63 10.95 -2.03 -9.62
C VAL A 63 11.42 -1.31 -8.35
N GLU A 64 12.52 -0.55 -8.43
CA GLU A 64 12.97 0.25 -7.28
C GLU A 64 11.92 1.31 -6.88
N THR A 65 11.29 1.95 -7.86
CA THR A 65 10.18 2.88 -7.62
C THR A 65 9.01 2.20 -6.89
N GLN A 66 8.65 0.96 -7.25
CA GLN A 66 7.59 0.23 -6.55
C GLN A 66 7.92 -0.02 -5.07
N HIS A 67 9.19 -0.31 -4.74
CA HIS A 67 9.64 -0.44 -3.35
C HIS A 67 9.55 0.90 -2.60
N GLN A 68 9.95 2.00 -3.24
CA GLN A 68 9.84 3.33 -2.65
C GLN A 68 8.39 3.75 -2.42
N LEU A 69 7.47 3.44 -3.34
CA LEU A 69 6.04 3.68 -3.17
C LEU A 69 5.45 2.83 -2.03
N PHE A 70 5.90 1.59 -1.86
CA PHE A 70 5.49 0.77 -0.71
C PHE A 70 5.97 1.38 0.62
N ASN A 71 7.22 1.85 0.68
CA ASN A 71 7.75 2.55 1.85
C ASN A 71 6.98 3.83 2.15
N LEU A 72 6.66 4.62 1.12
CA LEU A 72 5.82 5.82 1.24
C LEU A 72 4.42 5.48 1.77
N GLY A 73 3.79 4.41 1.26
CA GLY A 73 2.51 3.92 1.79
C GLY A 73 2.60 3.54 3.27
N GLY A 74 3.71 2.91 3.67
CA GLY A 74 4.03 2.62 5.07
C GLY A 74 4.15 3.88 5.92
N GLU A 75 4.84 4.90 5.44
CA GLU A 75 4.98 6.21 6.09
C GLU A 75 3.63 6.92 6.26
N LEU A 76 2.82 6.95 5.20
CA LEU A 76 1.47 7.50 5.25
C LEU A 76 0.58 6.75 6.25
N SER A 77 0.83 5.45 6.46
CA SER A 77 0.08 4.63 7.42
C SER A 77 0.44 4.93 8.88
N ILE A 78 1.60 5.51 9.19
CA ILE A 78 2.06 5.79 10.56
C ILE A 78 2.30 7.30 10.72
N PRO A 79 1.35 8.07 11.29
CA PRO A 79 1.51 9.52 11.47
C PRO A 79 2.80 9.89 12.21
N GLY A 80 3.63 10.74 11.60
CA GLY A 80 4.89 11.23 12.19
C GLY A 80 6.07 10.26 12.08
N TYR A 81 5.90 9.10 11.44
CA TYR A 81 7.00 8.24 11.03
C TYR A 81 7.64 8.77 9.75
N GLN A 82 8.93 8.47 9.55
CA GLN A 82 9.66 8.77 8.32
C GLN A 82 10.57 7.58 7.99
N LEU A 83 10.51 7.09 6.76
CA LEU A 83 11.30 5.95 6.29
C LEU A 83 12.23 6.30 5.12
N LEU A 84 11.86 7.31 4.32
CA LEU A 84 12.61 7.78 3.15
C LEU A 84 13.51 8.98 3.48
#